data_AF-A0A5M3XKH9-F1
#
_entry.id   AF-A0A5M3XKH9-F1
#
_cell.length_a   1.000
_cell.length_b   1.000
_cell.length_c   1.000
_cell.angle_alpha   90.00
_cell.angle_beta   90.00
_cell.angle_gamma   90.00
#
_symmetry.space_group_name_H-M   'P 1'
#
loop_
_entity.id
_entity.type
_entity.pdbx_description
1 polymer ?
#
loop_
_entity_poly.entity_id
_entity_poly.type
_entity_poly.pdbx_seq_one_letter_code
_entity_poly.pdbx_strand_id
1 'polypeptide(L)'
;MGVPWGIVEYPAKYDRDEVIADWRPFAMSVFALNSRRTFNVMHGEDRVGFRAVRSADGRIELVTSVEQHPLARKRIDALECGDGTYDMFDQLFDGYEVFVPWSTIPATITTPARSWRAWPLRYLEGSMRGHLPEIEDPELQTLARQLLRASVVAAKFNMLVTVSY
;
A
#
# COMPACT_ATOMS: atom_id res chain seq x y z
N MET A 1 -20.74 2.47 -9.46
CA MET A 1 -19.65 1.53 -9.77
C MET A 1 -18.76 1.47 -8.55
N GLY A 2 -18.37 0.28 -8.09
CA GLY A 2 -17.50 0.11 -6.92
C GLY A 2 -16.03 0.37 -7.27
N VAL A 3 -15.29 0.92 -6.31
CA VAL A 3 -13.88 1.31 -6.36
C VAL A 3 -13.12 0.39 -5.40
N PRO A 4 -12.38 -0.64 -5.89
CA PRO A 4 -11.66 -1.57 -5.03
C PRO A 4 -10.56 -0.91 -4.19
N TRP A 5 -10.41 -1.37 -2.95
CA TRP A 5 -9.36 -0.91 -2.05
C TRP A 5 -8.87 -2.01 -1.09
N GLY A 6 -7.67 -1.84 -0.54
CA GLY A 6 -7.14 -2.74 0.49
C GLY A 6 -5.62 -2.68 0.66
N ILE A 7 -5.10 -3.48 1.60
CA ILE A 7 -3.66 -3.77 1.67
C ILE A 7 -3.26 -4.55 0.43
N VAL A 8 -2.13 -4.19 -0.19
CA VAL A 8 -1.64 -4.88 -1.39
C VAL A 8 -1.21 -6.31 -1.05
N GLU A 9 -1.93 -7.25 -1.63
CA GLU A 9 -1.68 -8.67 -1.47
C GLU A 9 -2.09 -9.49 -2.70
N TYR A 10 -1.50 -10.66 -2.82
CA TYR A 10 -1.73 -11.61 -3.90
C TYR A 10 -2.02 -13.01 -3.32
N PRO A 11 -3.09 -13.68 -3.77
CA PRO A 11 -3.33 -15.07 -3.42
C PRO A 11 -2.18 -16.01 -3.86
N ALA A 12 -1.99 -17.12 -3.13
CA ALA A 12 -0.93 -18.10 -3.42
C ALA A 12 -1.03 -18.79 -4.80
N LYS A 13 -2.19 -18.69 -5.46
CA LYS A 13 -2.41 -19.22 -6.83
C LYS A 13 -1.69 -18.42 -7.92
N TYR A 14 -1.31 -17.17 -7.65
CA TYR A 14 -0.55 -16.36 -8.59
C TYR A 14 0.92 -16.74 -8.53
N ASP A 15 1.63 -16.71 -9.66
CA ASP A 15 3.06 -16.94 -9.68
C ASP A 15 3.78 -15.82 -8.91
N ARG A 16 4.63 -16.20 -7.95
CA ARG A 16 5.34 -15.24 -7.09
C ARG A 16 6.36 -14.42 -7.87
N ASP A 17 7.03 -15.01 -8.85
CA ASP A 17 8.03 -14.31 -9.65
C ASP A 17 7.37 -13.29 -10.58
N GLU A 18 6.16 -13.57 -11.06
CA GLU A 18 5.32 -12.59 -11.76
C GLU A 18 4.96 -11.41 -10.84
N VAL A 19 4.52 -11.68 -9.60
CA VAL A 19 4.24 -10.61 -8.61
C VAL A 19 5.49 -9.76 -8.32
N ILE A 20 6.65 -10.38 -8.19
CA ILE A 20 7.92 -9.66 -8.01
C ILE A 20 8.23 -8.81 -9.25
N ALA A 21 8.04 -9.35 -10.45
CA ALA A 21 8.26 -8.64 -11.70
C ALA A 21 7.33 -7.42 -11.85
N ASP A 22 6.07 -7.55 -11.45
CA ASP A 22 5.06 -6.46 -11.49
C ASP A 22 5.42 -5.30 -10.57
N TRP A 23 5.91 -5.58 -9.37
CA TRP A 23 6.25 -4.55 -8.38
C TRP A 23 7.67 -4.01 -8.50
N ARG A 24 8.56 -4.72 -9.22
CA ARG A 24 9.95 -4.30 -9.41
C ARG A 24 10.08 -2.91 -10.06
N PRO A 25 9.36 -2.57 -11.16
CA PRO A 25 9.39 -1.23 -11.73
C PRO A 25 8.98 -0.15 -10.72
N PHE A 26 7.90 -0.41 -9.95
CA PHE A 26 7.45 0.50 -8.91
C PHE A 26 8.52 0.69 -7.82
N ALA A 27 9.11 -0.40 -7.32
CA ALA A 27 10.16 -0.36 -6.32
C ALA A 27 11.38 0.45 -6.79
N MET A 28 11.84 0.21 -8.02
CA MET A 28 12.97 0.93 -8.61
C MET A 28 12.70 2.43 -8.74
N SER A 29 11.52 2.82 -9.24
CA SER A 29 11.13 4.23 -9.33
C SER A 29 11.05 4.90 -7.96
N VAL A 30 10.52 4.21 -6.94
CA VAL A 30 10.52 4.70 -5.55
C VAL A 30 11.92 4.92 -5.02
N PHE A 31 12.83 3.96 -5.24
CA PHE A 31 14.18 4.02 -4.70
C PHE A 31 15.05 5.08 -5.36
N ALA A 32 14.81 5.37 -6.64
CA ALA A 32 15.41 6.51 -7.32
C ALA A 32 15.03 7.84 -6.66
N LEU A 33 13.80 7.96 -6.16
CA LEU A 33 13.32 9.15 -5.44
C LEU A 33 13.78 9.16 -3.98
N ASN A 34 14.09 8.00 -3.38
CA ASN A 34 14.38 7.91 -1.97
C ASN A 34 15.17 6.63 -1.61
N SER A 35 16.49 6.76 -1.43
CA SER A 35 17.47 5.67 -1.46
C SER A 35 17.53 4.72 -0.25
N ARG A 36 16.63 4.83 0.74
CA ARG A 36 16.76 4.12 2.03
C ARG A 36 15.50 3.38 2.51
N ARG A 37 14.65 2.93 1.60
CA ARG A 37 13.31 2.49 2.00
C ARG A 37 13.07 1.04 1.59
N THR A 38 12.36 0.33 2.45
CA THR A 38 11.91 -1.03 2.21
C THR A 38 10.40 -1.04 2.15
N PHE A 39 9.83 -2.06 1.52
CA PHE A 39 8.41 -2.33 1.62
C PHE A 39 8.07 -3.78 1.39
N ASN A 40 6.88 -4.15 1.82
CA ASN A 40 6.41 -5.50 1.75
C ASN A 40 5.08 -5.59 1.00
N VAL A 41 4.91 -6.68 0.27
CA VAL A 41 3.64 -7.13 -0.31
C VAL A 41 3.36 -8.53 0.25
N MET A 42 2.11 -8.88 0.53
CA MET A 42 1.79 -10.27 0.89
C MET A 42 1.55 -11.13 -0.36
N HIS A 43 2.07 -12.35 -0.38
CA HIS A 43 1.81 -13.37 -1.39
C HIS A 43 1.46 -14.69 -0.67
N GLY A 44 0.17 -15.04 -0.61
CA GLY A 44 -0.29 -16.12 0.25
C GLY A 44 0.11 -15.88 1.71
N GLU A 45 0.90 -16.79 2.27
CA GLU A 45 1.48 -16.67 3.63
C GLU A 45 2.87 -16.02 3.65
N ASP A 46 3.46 -15.81 2.48
CA ASP A 46 4.78 -15.23 2.31
C ASP A 46 4.73 -13.71 2.25
N ARG A 47 5.78 -13.09 2.77
CA ARG A 47 6.03 -11.67 2.68
C ARG A 47 7.10 -11.36 1.63
N VAL A 48 6.62 -10.74 0.57
CA VAL A 48 7.20 -9.96 -0.53
C VAL A 48 8.09 -8.77 -0.17
N GLY A 49 9.30 -8.92 0.40
CA GLY A 49 10.11 -7.76 0.80
C GLY A 49 10.95 -7.17 -0.33
N PHE A 50 10.81 -5.87 -0.60
CA PHE A 50 11.60 -5.09 -1.57
C PHE A 50 12.51 -4.10 -0.82
N ARG A 51 13.81 -4.13 -1.09
CA ARG A 51 14.80 -3.27 -0.44
C ARG A 51 15.82 -2.72 -1.42
N ALA A 52 16.09 -1.42 -1.32
CA ALA A 52 17.27 -0.83 -1.94
C ALA A 52 18.52 -1.16 -1.13
N VAL A 53 19.54 -1.70 -1.79
CA VAL A 53 20.90 -1.79 -1.25
C VAL A 53 21.84 -0.99 -2.15
N ARG A 54 22.89 -0.44 -1.55
CA ARG A 54 23.94 0.23 -2.32
C ARG A 54 25.09 -0.75 -2.50
N SER A 55 25.42 -1.04 -3.75
CA SER A 55 26.57 -1.87 -4.11
C SER A 55 27.89 -1.17 -3.78
N ALA A 56 28.99 -1.93 -3.82
CA ALA A 56 30.33 -1.42 -3.54
C ALA A 56 30.78 -0.31 -4.51
N ASP A 57 30.31 -0.33 -5.76
CA ASP A 57 30.54 0.71 -6.78
C ASP A 57 29.55 1.89 -6.68
N GLY A 58 28.69 1.90 -5.66
CA GLY A 58 27.81 3.01 -5.34
C GLY A 58 26.47 3.02 -6.09
N ARG A 59 26.17 2.01 -6.91
CA ARG A 59 24.88 1.84 -7.59
C ARG A 59 23.78 1.39 -6.62
N ILE A 60 22.52 1.72 -6.93
CA ILE A 60 21.36 1.24 -6.18
C ILE A 60 20.89 -0.06 -6.83
N GLU A 61 20.85 -1.13 -6.05
CA GLU A 61 20.35 -2.43 -6.44
C GLU A 61 19.07 -2.77 -5.66
N LEU A 62 18.12 -3.41 -6.33
CA LEU A 62 16.94 -3.97 -5.67
C LEU A 62 17.26 -5.38 -5.20
N VAL A 63 17.11 -5.61 -3.90
CA VAL A 63 17.12 -6.93 -3.29
C VAL A 63 15.70 -7.29 -2.88
N THR A 64 15.30 -8.51 -3.22
CA THR A 64 14.02 -9.09 -2.84
C THR A 64 14.25 -10.18 -1.80
N SER A 65 13.47 -10.16 -0.72
CA SER A 65 13.47 -11.19 0.32
C SER A 65 12.09 -11.85 0.39
N VAL A 66 12.05 -13.15 0.59
CA VAL A 66 10.79 -13.90 0.76
C VAL A 66 10.85 -14.66 2.07
N GLU A 67 9.93 -14.35 2.97
CA GLU A 67 9.85 -14.97 4.30
C GLU A 67 8.39 -15.19 4.68
N GLN A 68 8.06 -16.34 5.27
CA GLN A 68 6.75 -16.54 5.85
C GLN A 68 6.47 -15.53 6.95
N HIS A 69 5.26 -14.98 6.98
CA HIS A 69 4.89 -13.99 8.00
C HIS A 69 3.46 -14.21 8.54
N PRO A 70 3.22 -15.30 9.29
CA PRO A 70 1.88 -15.73 9.71
C PRO A 70 1.15 -14.67 10.55
N LEU A 71 1.88 -13.87 11.34
CA LEU A 71 1.29 -12.78 12.11
C LEU A 71 0.74 -11.65 11.22
N ALA A 72 1.39 -11.37 10.08
CA ALA A 72 0.90 -10.33 9.16
C ALA A 72 -0.32 -10.85 8.42
N ARG A 73 -0.24 -12.09 7.90
CA ARG A 73 -1.35 -12.80 7.25
C ARG A 73 -2.61 -12.75 8.11
N LYS A 74 -2.53 -13.24 9.35
CA LYS A 74 -3.66 -13.22 10.31
C LYS A 74 -4.22 -11.82 10.56
N ARG A 75 -3.38 -10.78 10.54
CA ARG A 75 -3.84 -9.40 10.76
C ARG A 75 -4.54 -8.83 9.54
N ILE A 76 -4.11 -9.21 8.34
CA ILE A 76 -4.74 -8.79 7.08
C ILE A 76 -6.05 -9.55 6.88
N ASP A 77 -6.11 -10.84 7.18
CA ASP A 77 -7.35 -11.65 7.08
C ASP A 77 -8.46 -11.17 8.02
N ALA A 78 -8.11 -10.43 9.08
CA ALA A 78 -9.06 -9.83 10.00
C ALA A 78 -9.54 -8.45 9.55
N LEU A 79 -9.04 -7.91 8.43
CA LEU A 79 -9.49 -6.66 7.85
C LEU A 79 -10.65 -6.92 6.90
N GLU A 80 -11.63 -6.04 6.96
CA GLU A 80 -12.62 -5.91 5.91
C GLU A 80 -12.00 -5.02 4.82
N CYS A 81 -11.55 -5.65 3.75
CA CYS A 81 -11.19 -5.00 2.48
C CYS A 81 -12.38 -5.13 1.51
N GLY A 82 -12.55 -4.22 0.55
CA GLY A 82 -13.72 -4.27 -0.33
C GLY A 82 -13.75 -3.17 -1.39
N ASP A 83 -14.96 -2.82 -1.81
CA ASP A 83 -15.25 -1.71 -2.71
C ASP A 83 -15.94 -0.55 -1.97
N GLY A 84 -15.68 0.68 -2.42
CA GLY A 84 -16.43 1.89 -2.02
C GLY A 84 -16.93 2.63 -3.26
N THR A 85 -17.64 3.74 -3.11
CA THR A 85 -17.93 4.62 -4.26
C THR A 85 -16.87 5.70 -4.38
N TYR A 86 -16.74 6.28 -5.58
CA TYR A 86 -15.90 7.46 -5.80
C TYR A 86 -16.24 8.59 -4.80
N ASP A 87 -17.52 8.92 -4.66
CA ASP A 87 -18.00 9.98 -3.79
C ASP A 87 -17.68 9.74 -2.31
N MET A 88 -17.67 8.49 -1.85
CA MET A 88 -17.29 8.16 -0.47
C MET A 88 -15.82 8.44 -0.21
N PHE A 89 -14.94 8.08 -1.14
CA PHE A 89 -13.52 8.35 -0.94
C PHE A 89 -13.17 9.84 -1.09
N ASP A 90 -13.83 10.57 -1.99
CA ASP A 90 -13.62 12.01 -2.19
C ASP A 90 -13.99 12.80 -0.92
N GLN A 91 -14.98 12.32 -0.16
CA GLN A 91 -15.32 12.88 1.15
C GLN A 91 -14.29 12.58 2.25
N LEU A 92 -13.45 11.57 2.07
CA LEU A 92 -12.49 11.11 3.07
C LEU A 92 -11.07 11.61 2.83
N PHE A 93 -10.62 11.76 1.59
CA PHE A 93 -9.32 12.35 1.26
C PHE A 93 -9.21 12.73 -0.21
N ASP A 94 -8.37 13.71 -0.47
CA ASP A 94 -8.05 14.20 -1.80
C ASP A 94 -6.86 13.40 -2.39
N GLY A 95 -7.15 12.22 -2.98
CA GLY A 95 -6.15 11.51 -3.78
C GLY A 95 -6.22 9.99 -3.75
N TYR A 96 -6.14 9.40 -4.93
CA TYR A 96 -6.24 7.95 -5.16
C TYR A 96 -4.90 7.33 -5.57
N GLU A 97 -4.89 6.01 -5.73
CA GLU A 97 -3.86 5.15 -6.31
C GLU A 97 -3.03 4.33 -5.31
N VAL A 98 -2.14 4.92 -4.51
CA VAL A 98 -1.36 4.11 -3.54
C VAL A 98 -0.88 4.90 -2.32
N PHE A 99 -1.01 4.31 -1.13
CA PHE A 99 -0.48 4.83 0.12
C PHE A 99 0.72 4.01 0.57
N VAL A 100 1.84 4.69 0.79
CA VAL A 100 3.15 4.07 1.04
C VAL A 100 3.62 4.33 2.47
N PRO A 101 4.08 3.31 3.22
CA PRO A 101 4.45 3.42 4.65
C PRO A 101 5.71 4.24 4.91
N TRP A 102 6.52 4.50 3.89
CA TRP A 102 7.80 5.20 4.06
C TRP A 102 7.80 6.66 3.63
N SER A 103 6.80 7.13 2.86
CA SER A 103 6.88 8.48 2.30
C SER A 103 6.55 9.55 3.31
N THR A 104 7.19 10.72 3.12
CA THR A 104 6.88 11.94 3.86
C THR A 104 6.20 12.99 3.01
N ILE A 105 6.30 12.87 1.68
CA ILE A 105 5.70 13.77 0.71
C ILE A 105 5.01 12.96 -0.41
N PRO A 106 3.97 13.51 -1.05
CA PRO A 106 3.36 12.87 -2.21
C PRO A 106 4.35 12.81 -3.38
N ALA A 107 4.26 11.77 -4.21
CA ALA A 107 5.07 11.65 -5.42
C ALA A 107 4.29 10.93 -6.53
N THR A 108 4.55 11.32 -7.78
CA THR A 108 4.11 10.53 -8.93
C THR A 108 5.18 9.51 -9.25
N ILE A 109 4.80 8.24 -9.24
CA ILE A 109 5.63 7.11 -9.64
C ILE A 109 5.17 6.71 -11.02
N THR A 110 6.04 6.74 -12.01
CA THR A 110 5.71 6.29 -13.37
C THR A 110 6.56 5.07 -13.69
N THR A 111 5.91 4.04 -14.21
CA THR A 111 6.55 2.84 -14.78
C THR A 111 6.06 2.66 -16.21
N PRO A 112 6.69 1.80 -17.02
CA PRO A 112 6.21 1.53 -18.36
C PRO A 112 4.76 1.04 -18.43
N ALA A 113 4.28 0.36 -17.37
CA ALA A 113 2.94 -0.22 -17.35
C ALA A 113 1.86 0.76 -16.85
N ARG A 114 2.18 1.58 -15.84
CA ARG A 114 1.22 2.50 -15.21
C ARG A 114 1.91 3.64 -14.46
N SER A 115 1.15 4.69 -14.20
CA SER A 115 1.50 5.78 -13.29
C SER A 115 0.67 5.68 -12.02
N TRP A 116 1.26 6.02 -10.88
CA TRP A 116 0.58 6.09 -9.59
C TRP A 116 0.90 7.42 -8.90
N ARG A 117 -0.06 7.91 -8.14
CA ARG A 117 0.06 8.97 -7.17
C ARG A 117 0.25 8.32 -5.81
N ALA A 118 1.49 8.33 -5.36
CA ALA A 118 1.87 7.78 -4.08
C ALA A 118 1.76 8.82 -2.97
N TRP A 119 0.94 8.52 -1.97
CA TRP A 119 0.77 9.33 -0.78
C TRP A 119 1.39 8.67 0.45
N PRO A 120 1.86 9.44 1.44
CA PRO A 120 2.25 8.89 2.73
C PRO A 120 1.10 8.11 3.40
N LEU A 121 1.37 6.93 3.96
CA LEU A 121 0.34 6.17 4.69
C LEU A 121 -0.21 6.94 5.90
N ARG A 122 0.62 7.75 6.55
CA ARG A 122 0.21 8.67 7.62
C ARG A 122 -0.81 9.73 7.19
N TYR A 123 -0.85 10.08 5.90
CA TYR A 123 -1.84 11.02 5.38
C TYR A 123 -3.22 10.37 5.40
N LEU A 124 -3.32 9.12 4.96
CA LEU A 124 -4.55 8.31 5.09
C LEU A 124 -4.97 8.19 6.56
N GLU A 125 -4.06 7.83 7.47
CA GLU A 125 -4.38 7.75 8.90
C GLU A 125 -4.88 9.08 9.47
N GLY A 126 -4.21 10.18 9.10
CA GLY A 126 -4.55 11.52 9.56
C GLY A 126 -5.92 11.96 9.06
N SER A 127 -6.23 11.75 7.78
CA SER A 127 -7.53 12.15 7.22
C SER A 127 -8.66 11.30 7.80
N MET A 128 -8.48 9.97 7.93
CA MET A 128 -9.50 9.12 8.58
C MET A 128 -9.81 9.59 10.00
N ARG A 129 -8.78 9.86 10.80
CA ARG A 129 -8.97 10.36 12.18
C ARG A 129 -9.61 11.74 12.22
N GLY A 130 -9.31 12.60 11.25
CA GLY A 130 -9.89 13.93 11.12
C GLY A 130 -11.37 13.90 10.78
N HIS A 131 -11.77 13.05 9.82
CA HIS A 131 -13.16 12.99 9.36
C HIS A 131 -14.08 12.17 10.26
N LEU A 132 -13.58 11.13 10.95
CA LEU A 132 -14.42 10.24 11.77
C LEU A 132 -15.41 10.92 12.75
N PRO A 133 -15.04 12.02 13.44
CA PRO A 133 -15.96 12.75 14.32
C PRO A 133 -17.06 13.52 13.60
N GLU A 134 -16.87 13.83 12.31
CA GLU A 134 -17.72 14.71 11.50
C GLU A 134 -18.66 13.92 10.56
N ILE A 135 -18.41 12.63 10.36
CA ILE A 135 -19.21 11.77 9.48
C ILE A 135 -20.51 11.34 10.16
N GLU A 136 -21.64 11.75 9.57
CA GLU A 136 -22.99 11.31 9.98
C GLU A 136 -23.42 10.01 9.28
N ASP A 137 -22.93 9.76 8.05
CA ASP A 137 -23.27 8.57 7.26
C ASP A 137 -22.62 7.30 7.84
N PRO A 138 -23.40 6.29 8.26
CA PRO A 138 -22.87 5.04 8.81
C PRO A 138 -21.98 4.24 7.85
N GLU A 139 -22.24 4.27 6.54
CA GLU A 139 -21.45 3.55 5.55
C GLU A 139 -20.08 4.22 5.39
N LEU A 140 -20.07 5.54 5.28
CA LEU A 140 -18.84 6.33 5.21
C LEU A 140 -18.01 6.20 6.50
N GLN A 141 -18.67 6.16 7.66
CA GLN A 141 -18.00 5.95 8.94
C GLN A 141 -17.36 4.55 9.02
N THR A 142 -18.05 3.54 8.49
CA THR A 142 -17.55 2.16 8.42
C THR A 142 -16.32 2.09 7.53
N LEU A 143 -16.40 2.64 6.30
CA LEU A 143 -15.29 2.71 5.37
C LEU A 143 -14.08 3.43 5.99
N ALA A 144 -14.30 4.57 6.64
CA ALA A 144 -13.23 5.34 7.29
C ALA A 144 -12.54 4.55 8.41
N ARG A 145 -13.30 3.81 9.24
CA ARG A 145 -12.75 2.94 10.29
C ARG A 145 -11.96 1.78 9.68
N GLN A 146 -12.44 1.19 8.60
CA GLN A 146 -11.77 0.08 7.91
C GLN A 146 -10.44 0.55 7.27
N LEU A 147 -10.44 1.68 6.57
CA LEU A 147 -9.23 2.31 6.03
C LEU A 147 -8.22 2.67 7.13
N LEU A 148 -8.69 3.18 8.27
CA LEU A 148 -7.83 3.45 9.42
C LEU A 148 -7.21 2.16 10.00
N ARG A 149 -7.98 1.07 10.09
CA ARG A 149 -7.45 -0.23 10.54
C ARG A 149 -6.42 -0.78 9.55
N ALA A 150 -6.73 -0.72 8.25
CA ALA A 150 -5.83 -1.19 7.19
C ALA A 150 -4.52 -0.40 7.18
N SER A 151 -4.58 0.93 7.29
CA SER A 151 -3.37 1.77 7.37
C SER A 151 -2.52 1.46 8.59
N VAL A 152 -3.10 1.25 9.77
CA VAL A 152 -2.35 0.86 10.98
C VAL A 152 -1.67 -0.50 10.81
N VAL A 153 -2.36 -1.49 10.24
CA VAL A 153 -1.77 -2.81 9.94
C VAL A 153 -0.66 -2.68 8.91
N ALA A 154 -0.89 -1.95 7.82
CA ALA A 154 0.07 -1.71 6.76
C ALA A 154 1.32 -0.99 7.28
N ALA A 155 1.17 0.03 8.13
CA ALA A 155 2.29 0.73 8.76
C ALA A 155 3.14 -0.21 9.60
N LYS A 156 2.49 -1.05 10.42
CA LYS A 156 3.17 -2.02 11.29
C LYS A 156 4.01 -3.03 10.52
N PHE A 157 3.54 -3.48 9.37
CA PHE A 157 4.24 -4.48 8.55
C PHE A 157 4.93 -3.89 7.32
N ASN A 158 5.02 -2.56 7.25
CA ASN A 158 5.63 -1.82 6.15
C ASN A 158 5.08 -2.22 4.76
N MET A 159 3.76 -2.29 4.65
CA MET A 159 3.00 -2.66 3.45
C MET A 159 2.25 -1.47 2.83
N LEU A 160 1.84 -1.65 1.57
CA LEU A 160 1.09 -0.68 0.79
C LEU A 160 -0.42 -0.81 1.02
N VAL A 161 -1.15 0.30 0.90
CA VAL A 161 -2.62 0.30 0.73
C VAL A 161 -2.93 0.92 -0.63
N THR A 162 -3.82 0.31 -1.41
CA THR A 162 -4.24 0.84 -2.73
C THR A 162 -5.72 1.14 -2.77
N VAL A 163 -6.10 2.12 -3.59
CA VAL A 163 -7.48 2.42 -4.00
C VAL A 163 -7.46 2.55 -5.53
N SER A 164 -8.24 1.76 -6.24
CA SER A 164 -8.17 1.61 -7.72
C SER A 164 -9.55 1.73 -8.36
N TYR A 165 -9.61 2.29 -9.58
CA TYR A 165 -10.82 2.50 -10.38
C TYR A 165 -11.06 1.41 -11.41
#